data_AF-U3GX84-F1
#
_entry.id   AF-U3GX84-F1
#
_cell.length_a   1.000
_cell.length_b   1.000
_cell.length_c   1.000
_cell.angle_alpha   90.00
_cell.angle_beta   90.00
_cell.angle_gamma   90.00
#
_symmetry.space_group_name_H-M   'P 1'
#
loop_
_entity.id
_entity.type
_entity.pdbx_description
1 polymer ?
#
loop_
_entity_poly.entity_id
_entity_poly.type
_entity_poly.pdbx_seq_one_letter_code
_entity_poly.pdbx_strand_id
1 'polypeptide(L)'
;MSIGWPEVIGILFLVILLFGSTKLPEAARSVGRSMRIFKSEIKEMSEDNNPNQLPASHPAQLQQPVQQPQPMQQGQPVQQAQPVEQPVQPTTNPVNPQPPQGQA
;
A
#
# COMPACT_ATOMS: atom_id res chain seq x y z
N MET A 1 -31.86 34.42 -20.48
CA MET A 1 -30.41 34.30 -20.26
C MET A 1 -30.18 32.87 -19.80
N SER A 2 -29.87 31.99 -20.74
CA SER A 2 -29.67 30.58 -20.45
C SER A 2 -28.29 30.44 -19.83
N ILE A 3 -28.23 30.02 -18.57
CA ILE A 3 -26.98 29.51 -18.01
C ILE A 3 -26.52 28.40 -18.95
N GLY A 4 -25.43 28.66 -19.64
CA GLY A 4 -24.93 27.77 -20.67
C GLY A 4 -23.84 26.88 -20.11
N TRP A 5 -23.48 25.87 -20.90
CA TRP A 5 -22.24 25.12 -20.72
C TRP A 5 -20.99 26.01 -20.50
N PRO A 6 -20.86 27.22 -21.12
CA PRO A 6 -19.72 28.10 -20.87
C PRO A 6 -19.58 28.56 -19.42
N GLU A 7 -20.66 28.96 -18.74
CA GLU A 7 -20.60 29.37 -17.32
C GLU A 7 -20.13 28.23 -16.42
N VAL A 8 -20.63 27.01 -16.64
CA VAL A 8 -20.24 25.82 -15.87
C VAL A 8 -18.75 25.53 -16.05
N ILE A 9 -18.24 25.64 -17.28
CA ILE A 9 -16.82 25.47 -17.60
C ILE A 9 -15.99 26.55 -16.92
N GLY A 10 -16.44 27.80 -16.92
CA GLY A 10 -15.77 28.92 -16.24
C GLY A 10 -15.62 28.68 -14.73
N ILE A 11 -16.70 28.22 -14.07
CA ILE A 11 -16.68 27.89 -12.64
C ILE A 11 -15.74 26.71 -12.37
N LEU A 12 -15.79 25.65 -13.19
CA LEU A 12 -14.90 24.50 -13.03
C LEU A 12 -13.43 24.90 -13.17
N PHE A 13 -13.12 25.80 -14.11
CA PHE A 13 -11.77 26.33 -14.28
C PHE A 13 -11.31 27.08 -13.03
N LEU A 14 -12.19 27.91 -12.44
CA LEU A 14 -11.90 28.64 -11.22
C LEU A 14 -11.64 27.71 -10.03
N VAL A 15 -12.43 26.64 -9.88
CA VAL A 15 -12.22 25.62 -8.85
C VAL A 15 -10.88 24.91 -9.06
N ILE A 16 -10.52 24.54 -10.30
CA ILE A 16 -9.22 23.92 -10.59
C ILE A 16 -8.06 24.87 -10.30
N LEU A 17 -8.20 26.17 -10.55
CA LEU A 17 -7.17 27.17 -10.23
C LEU A 17 -6.97 27.35 -8.72
N LEU A 18 -8.06 27.35 -7.94
CA LEU A 18 -8.00 27.53 -6.49
C LEU A 18 -7.50 26.27 -5.75
N PHE A 19 -7.98 25.10 -6.16
CA PHE A 19 -7.65 23.83 -5.50
C PHE A 19 -6.43 23.13 -6.14
N GLY A 20 -6.11 23.43 -7.40
CA GLY A 20 -5.02 22.83 -8.15
C GLY A 20 -5.38 21.48 -8.80
N SER A 21 -4.54 21.05 -9.74
CA SER A 21 -4.72 19.82 -10.52
C SER A 21 -4.62 18.54 -9.68
N THR A 22 -3.98 18.60 -8.51
CA THR A 22 -3.79 17.42 -7.64
C THR A 22 -4.92 17.24 -6.63
N LYS A 23 -5.58 18.31 -6.17
CA LYS A 23 -6.58 18.22 -5.09
C LYS A 23 -7.98 17.83 -5.59
N LEU A 24 -8.37 18.24 -6.79
CA LEU A 24 -9.61 17.73 -7.41
C LEU A 24 -9.66 16.20 -7.54
N PRO A 25 -8.66 15.54 -8.17
CA PRO A 25 -8.71 14.08 -8.32
C PRO A 25 -8.57 13.36 -6.99
N GLU A 26 -7.86 13.94 -6.02
CA GLU A 26 -7.75 13.40 -4.67
C GLU A 26 -9.10 13.44 -3.94
N ALA A 27 -9.80 14.58 -3.99
CA ALA A 27 -11.14 14.74 -3.41
C ALA A 27 -12.18 13.86 -4.14
N ALA A 28 -12.13 13.77 -5.46
CA ALA A 28 -13.01 12.88 -6.22
C ALA A 28 -12.77 11.40 -5.87
N ARG A 29 -11.51 10.99 -5.64
CA ARG A 29 -11.18 9.63 -5.22
C ARG A 29 -11.65 9.31 -3.80
N SER A 30 -11.55 10.24 -2.85
CA SER A 30 -12.06 10.02 -1.49
C SER A 30 -13.59 9.94 -1.48
N VAL A 31 -14.27 10.88 -2.13
CA VAL A 31 -15.74 10.90 -2.26
C VAL A 31 -16.24 9.67 -3.01
N GLY A 32 -15.57 9.26 -4.09
CA GLY A 32 -15.95 8.09 -4.88
C GLY A 32 -15.86 6.77 -4.09
N ARG A 33 -14.87 6.64 -3.19
CA ARG A 33 -14.77 5.48 -2.28
C ARG A 33 -15.92 5.45 -1.29
N SER A 34 -16.26 6.58 -0.67
CA SER A 34 -17.40 6.69 0.26
C SER A 34 -18.74 6.45 -0.45
N MET A 35 -18.93 7.01 -1.65
CA MET A 35 -20.13 6.77 -2.46
C MET A 35 -20.32 5.31 -2.83
N ARG A 36 -19.24 4.57 -3.10
CA ARG A 36 -19.33 3.14 -3.47
C ARG A 36 -19.87 2.30 -2.32
N ILE A 37 -19.38 2.55 -1.10
CA ILE A 37 -19.83 1.86 0.12
C ILE A 37 -21.30 2.18 0.37
N PHE A 38 -21.66 3.47 0.31
CA PHE A 38 -23.04 3.91 0.46
C PHE A 38 -23.97 3.32 -0.63
N LYS A 39 -23.50 3.25 -1.88
CA LYS A 39 -24.24 2.66 -3.00
C LYS A 39 -24.48 1.16 -2.78
N SER A 40 -23.50 0.42 -2.25
CA SER A 40 -23.68 -1.01 -1.95
C SER A 40 -24.66 -1.24 -0.80
N GLU A 41 -24.62 -0.43 0.25
CA GLU A 41 -25.58 -0.52 1.36
C GLU A 41 -27.00 -0.19 0.90
N ILE A 42 -27.19 0.89 0.12
CA ILE A 42 -28.50 1.21 -0.46
C ILE A 42 -28.98 0.13 -1.42
N LYS A 43 -28.06 -0.43 -2.22
CA LYS A 43 -28.38 -1.46 -3.20
C LYS A 43 -28.84 -2.73 -2.49
N GLU A 44 -28.18 -3.15 -1.40
CA GLU A 44 -28.60 -4.29 -0.58
C GLU A 44 -30.01 -4.09 0.00
N MET A 45 -30.33 -2.89 0.49
CA MET A 45 -31.68 -2.53 0.95
C MET A 45 -32.71 -2.52 -0.19
N SER A 46 -32.29 -2.23 -1.42
CA SER A 46 -33.15 -2.24 -2.62
C SER A 46 -33.25 -3.62 -3.26
N GLU A 47 -32.28 -4.50 -3.02
CA GLU A 47 -32.13 -5.83 -3.62
C GLU A 47 -32.80 -6.96 -2.83
N ASP A 48 -33.35 -6.69 -1.64
CA ASP A 48 -34.27 -7.59 -0.93
C ASP A 48 -35.60 -7.84 -1.70
N ASN A 49 -35.63 -7.53 -2.99
CA ASN A 49 -36.69 -7.83 -3.96
C ASN A 49 -36.17 -8.43 -5.30
N ASN A 50 -34.87 -8.74 -5.47
CA ASN A 50 -34.39 -9.34 -6.72
C ASN A 50 -33.08 -10.17 -6.58
N PRO A 51 -33.10 -11.50 -6.82
CA PRO A 51 -31.99 -12.39 -6.48
C PRO A 51 -30.88 -12.54 -7.55
N ASN A 52 -30.63 -11.56 -8.44
CA ASN A 52 -29.83 -11.84 -9.65
C ASN A 52 -28.71 -10.84 -10.00
N GLN A 53 -27.84 -10.46 -9.06
CA GLN A 53 -26.68 -9.59 -9.37
C GLN A 53 -25.37 -10.07 -8.73
N LEU A 54 -24.44 -10.58 -9.56
CA LEU A 54 -23.09 -11.01 -9.20
C LEU A 54 -22.20 -9.82 -8.73
N PRO A 55 -21.21 -10.05 -7.85
CA PRO A 55 -20.33 -9.01 -7.35
C PRO A 55 -19.29 -8.59 -8.40
N ALA A 56 -19.57 -7.55 -9.18
CA ALA A 56 -18.57 -6.90 -10.03
C ALA A 56 -17.89 -5.78 -9.25
N SER A 57 -16.75 -6.05 -8.60
CA SER A 57 -16.03 -4.97 -7.88
C SER A 57 -14.53 -5.14 -7.69
N HIS A 58 -13.76 -5.49 -8.71
CA HIS A 58 -12.30 -5.27 -8.72
C HIS A 58 -11.87 -4.45 -9.94
N PRO A 59 -11.82 -3.10 -9.87
CA PRO A 59 -10.99 -2.36 -10.81
C PRO A 59 -9.52 -2.67 -10.48
N ALA A 60 -8.85 -3.20 -11.50
CA ALA A 60 -7.44 -3.55 -11.53
C ALA A 60 -6.56 -2.54 -10.78
N GLN A 61 -5.73 -3.06 -9.88
CA GLN A 61 -4.45 -2.44 -9.54
C GLN A 61 -3.61 -2.38 -10.83
N LEU A 62 -3.76 -1.31 -11.60
CA LEU A 62 -2.75 -0.95 -12.57
C LEU A 62 -1.72 -0.08 -11.83
N GLN A 63 -0.53 -0.67 -11.65
CA GLN A 63 0.76 -0.07 -11.31
C GLN A 63 1.19 -0.12 -9.82
N GLN A 64 1.74 -1.28 -9.43
CA GLN A 64 2.98 -1.31 -8.65
C GLN A 64 4.06 -1.95 -9.53
N PRO A 65 5.11 -1.23 -9.96
CA PRO A 65 6.24 -1.86 -10.63
C PRO A 65 6.99 -2.74 -9.62
N VAL A 66 7.05 -4.03 -9.97
CA VAL A 66 7.80 -5.09 -9.32
C VAL A 66 9.29 -4.77 -9.39
N GLN A 67 9.95 -4.55 -8.25
CA GLN A 67 11.39 -4.74 -8.11
C GLN A 67 11.61 -5.90 -7.15
N GLN A 68 11.54 -7.11 -7.69
CA GLN A 68 12.05 -8.34 -7.09
C GLN A 68 13.36 -8.71 -7.78
N PRO A 69 14.50 -8.71 -7.08
CA PRO A 69 15.62 -9.56 -7.44
C PRO A 69 15.43 -10.91 -6.72
N GLN A 70 14.86 -11.89 -7.41
CA GLN A 70 14.95 -13.30 -6.99
C GLN A 70 16.30 -13.91 -7.45
N PRO A 71 16.82 -14.92 -6.72
CA PRO A 71 18.20 -15.37 -6.78
C PRO A 71 18.47 -16.29 -7.98
N MET A 72 19.59 -16.07 -8.68
CA MET A 72 20.10 -17.01 -9.69
C MET A 72 20.68 -18.26 -8.99
N GLN A 73 20.07 -19.43 -9.19
CA GLN A 73 20.63 -20.72 -8.80
C GLN A 73 21.05 -21.56 -10.02
N GLN A 74 22.27 -22.11 -9.90
CA GLN A 74 22.85 -23.33 -10.48
C GLN A 74 23.42 -23.33 -11.91
N GLY A 75 24.76 -23.52 -11.95
CA GLY A 75 25.42 -24.21 -13.06
C GLY A 75 26.90 -23.87 -13.33
N GLN A 76 27.83 -23.91 -12.36
CA GLN A 76 29.27 -23.99 -12.66
C GLN A 76 30.10 -24.57 -11.48
N PRO A 77 30.95 -25.58 -11.71
CA PRO A 77 31.77 -26.20 -10.66
C PRO A 77 33.07 -25.40 -10.37
N VAL A 78 33.30 -25.11 -9.08
CA VAL A 78 34.56 -24.87 -8.35
C VAL A 78 35.83 -24.41 -9.09
N GLN A 79 36.35 -23.22 -8.74
CA GLN A 79 37.80 -22.97 -8.62
C GLN A 79 38.15 -21.75 -7.74
N GLN A 80 38.64 -22.07 -6.52
CA GLN A 80 39.72 -21.44 -5.72
C GLN A 80 39.82 -19.90 -5.58
N ALA A 81 39.51 -19.39 -4.38
CA ALA A 81 40.49 -18.92 -3.38
C ALA A 81 39.75 -18.49 -2.11
N GLN A 82 39.88 -19.24 -1.01
CA GLN A 82 39.39 -18.85 0.31
C GLN A 82 40.43 -17.94 0.99
N PRO A 83 40.01 -16.76 1.47
CA PRO A 83 40.42 -16.29 2.78
C PRO A 83 39.22 -16.42 3.72
N VAL A 84 39.38 -17.22 4.77
CA VAL A 84 38.44 -17.27 5.90
C VAL A 84 38.60 -15.97 6.69
N GLU A 85 37.63 -15.06 6.57
CA GLU A 85 37.41 -13.97 7.54
C GLU A 85 35.94 -14.01 7.98
N GLN A 86 35.70 -14.81 9.00
CA GLN A 86 34.40 -14.99 9.64
C GLN A 86 34.23 -13.87 10.70
N PRO A 87 33.27 -12.94 10.58
CA PRO A 87 33.02 -11.98 11.65
C PRO A 87 32.38 -12.75 12.81
N VAL A 88 33.13 -12.88 13.91
CA VAL A 88 32.66 -13.41 15.18
C VAL A 88 31.49 -12.56 15.68
N GLN A 89 30.30 -13.15 15.72
CA GLN A 89 29.11 -12.54 16.34
C GLN A 89 29.21 -12.74 17.86
N PRO A 90 29.11 -11.68 18.69
CA PRO A 90 28.96 -11.85 20.12
C PRO A 90 27.48 -12.08 20.43
N THR A 91 27.11 -13.26 20.90
CA THR A 91 25.80 -13.49 21.55
C THR A 91 25.96 -14.45 22.73
N THR A 92 25.32 -14.08 23.83
CA THR A 92 24.92 -14.85 25.04
C THR A 92 25.81 -14.84 26.29
N ASN A 93 25.42 -14.00 27.29
CA ASN A 93 25.11 -14.28 28.71
C ASN A 93 25.99 -15.25 29.58
N PRO A 94 25.91 -15.21 30.93
CA PRO A 94 26.07 -14.12 31.91
C PRO A 94 27.06 -14.51 33.05
N VAL A 95 27.95 -13.64 33.53
CA VAL A 95 28.74 -13.94 34.76
C VAL A 95 28.21 -13.12 35.94
N ASN A 96 27.44 -13.79 36.78
CA ASN A 96 27.05 -13.38 38.12
C ASN A 96 28.31 -13.33 39.01
N PRO A 97 28.67 -12.19 39.62
CA PRO A 97 29.75 -12.16 40.61
C PRO A 97 29.24 -12.73 41.94
N GLN A 98 29.62 -13.97 42.24
CA GLN A 98 29.51 -14.53 43.58
C GLN A 98 30.53 -13.84 44.51
N PRO A 99 30.12 -13.28 45.67
CA PRO A 99 31.07 -12.73 46.63
C PRO A 99 31.87 -13.87 47.28
N PRO A 100 33.19 -13.70 47.47
CA PRO A 100 34.04 -14.70 48.11
C PRO A 100 33.63 -14.85 49.58
N GLN A 101 33.19 -16.06 49.96
CA GLN A 101 33.07 -16.45 51.36
C GLN A 101 34.48 -16.58 51.95
N GLY A 102 34.97 -15.50 52.55
CA GLY A 102 36.17 -15.50 53.39
C GLY A 102 35.81 -16.00 54.79
N GLN A 103 36.27 -17.21 55.10
CA GLN A 103 36.34 -17.78 56.44
C GLN A 103 37.61 -17.27 57.13
N ALA A 104 37.45 -16.57 58.26
CA ALA A 104 38.33 -16.58 59.44
C ALA A 104 37.69 -15.70 60.53
#